data_AF-A0A920SZP6-F1
#
_entry.id   AF-A0A920SZP6-F1
#
_cell.length_a   1.000
_cell.length_b   1.000
_cell.length_c   1.000
_cell.angle_alpha   90.00
_cell.angle_beta   90.00
_cell.angle_gamma   90.00
#
_symmetry.space_group_name_H-M   'P 1'
#
loop_
_entity.id
_entity.type
_entity.pdbx_description
1 polymer ?
#
loop_
_entity_poly.entity_id
_entity_poly.type
_entity_poly.pdbx_seq_one_letter_code
_entity_poly.pdbx_strand_id
1 'polypeptide(L)' 'MFPGIPTLKDGMMWSNGQPGLGIDVDEKMAAKFPFKEREFGGAWDTVRRADGSMVKP' A
#
# COMPACT_ATOMS: atom_id res chain seq x y z
N MET A 1 11.18 7.54 -1.60
CA MET A 1 10.09 6.59 -1.32
C MET A 1 9.33 6.36 -2.62
N PHE A 2 8.69 7.35 -3.24
CA PHE A 2 8.44 7.36 -4.69
C PHE A 2 8.34 8.82 -5.16
N PRO A 3 9.35 9.40 -5.84
CA PRO A 3 9.20 10.74 -6.43
C PRO A 3 8.11 10.74 -7.52
N GLY A 4 7.29 11.79 -7.54
CA GLY A 4 6.22 11.96 -8.52
C GLY A 4 4.85 11.42 -8.11
N ILE A 5 4.68 11.00 -6.85
CA ILE A 5 3.37 10.66 -6.30
C ILE A 5 2.39 11.85 -6.48
N PRO A 6 1.15 11.57 -6.91
CA PRO A 6 0.13 12.60 -7.05
C PRO A 6 -0.19 13.27 -5.70
N THR A 7 -0.40 14.59 -5.73
CA THR A 7 -0.68 15.35 -4.51
C THR A 7 -2.17 15.40 -4.24
N LEU A 8 -2.55 15.17 -2.98
CA LEU A 8 -3.93 15.23 -2.54
C LEU A 8 -4.20 16.65 -2.05
N LYS A 9 -5.04 17.40 -2.77
CA LYS A 9 -5.39 18.78 -2.46
C LYS A 9 -6.89 18.97 -2.62
N ASP A 10 -7.53 19.49 -1.57
CA ASP A 10 -8.95 19.82 -1.54
C ASP A 10 -9.87 18.63 -1.90
N GLY A 11 -9.49 17.44 -1.43
CA GLY A 11 -10.23 16.19 -1.70
C GLY A 11 -10.04 15.63 -3.10
N MET A 12 -9.24 16.27 -3.95
CA MET A 12 -8.93 15.83 -5.30
C MET A 12 -7.46 15.41 -5.42
N MET A 13 -7.21 14.44 -6.29
CA MET A 13 -5.87 13.93 -6.57
C MET A 13 -5.31 14.61 -7.83
N TRP A 14 -4.18 15.30 -7.69
CA TRP A 14 -3.53 16.06 -8.75
C TRP A 14 -2.32 15.31 -9.31
N SER A 15 -2.34 15.04 -10.61
CA SER A 15 -1.22 14.42 -11.33
C SER A 15 -0.06 15.39 -11.54
N ASN A 16 1.16 14.87 -11.68
CA ASN A 16 2.38 15.68 -11.76
C ASN A 16 2.76 16.14 -13.19
N GLY A 17 1.99 15.74 -14.21
CA GLY A 17 2.17 16.15 -15.61
C GLY A 17 3.44 15.64 -16.29
N GLN A 18 4.19 14.73 -15.68
CA GLN A 18 5.40 14.15 -16.27
C GLN A 18 5.07 13.06 -17.30
N PRO A 19 5.92 12.83 -18.31
CA PRO A 19 5.70 11.79 -19.30
C PRO A 19 5.70 10.38 -18.66
N GLY A 20 4.87 9.48 -19.21
CA GLY A 20 4.71 8.13 -18.68
C GLY A 20 3.83 8.09 -17.43
N LEU A 21 4.17 7.21 -16.46
CA LEU A 21 3.45 7.13 -15.19
C LEU A 21 3.80 8.30 -14.24
N GLY A 22 4.86 9.06 -14.56
CA GLY A 22 5.31 10.18 -13.74
C GLY A 22 5.77 9.79 -12.34
N ILE A 23 5.95 8.51 -12.05
CA ILE A 23 6.40 8.01 -10.74
C ILE A 23 7.68 7.21 -10.94
N ASP A 24 8.63 7.39 -10.03
CA ASP A 24 9.86 6.61 -10.00
C ASP A 24 10.11 6.03 -8.58
N VAL A 25 11.05 5.11 -8.44
CA VAL A 25 11.36 4.42 -7.18
C VAL A 25 12.76 4.81 -6.72
N ASP A 26 12.86 5.33 -5.50
CA ASP A 26 14.17 5.56 -4.88
C ASP A 26 14.66 4.26 -4.22
N GLU A 27 15.50 3.51 -4.94
CA GLU A 27 16.04 2.22 -4.49
C GLU A 27 16.88 2.32 -3.21
N LYS A 28 17.61 3.43 -3.01
CA LYS A 28 18.41 3.64 -1.79
C LYS A 28 17.51 3.79 -0.57
N MET A 29 16.35 4.43 -0.74
CA MET A 29 15.37 4.56 0.31
C MET A 29 14.58 3.26 0.50
N ALA A 30 14.23 2.55 -0.58
CA ALA A 30 13.55 1.26 -0.52
C ALA A 30 14.39 0.21 0.24
N ALA A 31 15.72 0.19 0.05
CA ALA A 31 16.63 -0.69 0.78
C ALA A 31 16.60 -0.48 2.30
N LYS A 32 16.21 0.71 2.79
CA LYS A 32 16.04 0.97 4.23
C LYS A 32 14.76 0.37 4.80
N PHE A 33 13.78 0.05 3.95
CA PHE A 33 12.49 -0.51 4.33
C PHE A 33 12.28 -1.88 3.66
N PRO A 34 13.07 -2.91 4.02
CA PRO A 34 12.92 -4.23 3.45
C PRO A 34 11.55 -4.84 3.83
N PHE A 35 11.06 -5.73 2.97
CA PHE A 35 9.86 -6.50 3.24
C PHE A 35 10.03 -7.29 4.54
N LYS A 36 9.10 -7.07 5.49
CA LYS A 36 9.02 -7.85 6.72
C LYS A 36 7.90 -8.85 6.58
N GLU A 37 8.16 -10.08 6.98
CA GLU A 37 7.14 -11.09 7.11
C GLU A 37 6.04 -10.57 8.02
N ARG A 38 4.81 -10.54 7.52
CA ARG A 38 3.67 -10.01 8.27
C ARG A 38 3.22 -11.10 9.23
N GLU A 39 3.28 -10.81 10.52
CA GLU A 39 2.63 -11.63 11.54
C GLU A 39 1.16 -11.84 11.12
N PHE A 40 0.70 -13.09 11.13
CA PHE A 40 -0.64 -13.51 10.67
C PHE A 40 -0.95 -13.31 9.17
N GLY A 41 0.05 -13.35 8.29
CA GLY A 41 -0.16 -13.40 6.83
C GLY A 41 -0.68 -12.09 6.22
N GLY A 42 -0.72 -11.01 7.01
CA GLY A 42 -1.22 -9.71 6.58
C GLY A 42 -2.65 -9.45 7.02
N ALA A 43 -2.85 -9.29 8.32
CA ALA A 43 -3.91 -8.47 8.92
C ALA A 43 -5.32 -8.62 8.30
N TRP A 44 -5.79 -9.85 8.19
CA TRP A 44 -7.19 -10.28 8.33
C TRP A 44 -7.17 -11.81 8.31
N ASP A 45 -7.15 -12.43 9.48
CA ASP A 45 -7.25 -13.88 9.57
C ASP A 45 -8.65 -14.33 9.11
N THR A 46 -8.83 -15.63 8.90
CA THR A 46 -10.12 -16.29 8.69
C THR A 46 -11.11 -15.89 9.79
N VAL A 47 -11.87 -14.83 9.54
CA VAL A 47 -12.88 -14.33 10.48
C VAL A 47 -13.91 -15.44 10.65
N ARG A 48 -14.03 -15.95 11.87
CA ARG A 48 -14.97 -17.00 12.22
C ARG A 48 -16.08 -16.45 13.11
N ARG A 49 -17.30 -16.93 12.92
CA ARG A 49 -18.41 -16.70 13.86
C ARG A 49 -18.16 -17.49 15.15
N ALA A 50 -18.98 -17.23 16.17
CA ALA A 50 -18.96 -17.97 17.43
C ALA A 50 -19.17 -19.50 17.26
N ASP A 51 -19.80 -19.91 16.15
CA ASP A 51 -19.97 -21.31 15.75
C ASP A 51 -18.76 -21.92 15.00
N GLY A 52 -17.70 -21.13 14.77
CA GLY A 52 -16.49 -21.54 14.06
C GLY A 52 -16.60 -21.51 12.54
N SER A 53 -17.74 -21.13 11.95
CA SER A 53 -17.90 -21.02 10.49
C SER A 53 -17.12 -19.84 9.91
N MET A 54 -16.50 -20.03 8.74
CA MET A 54 -15.75 -18.98 8.04
C MET A 54 -16.70 -17.93 7.44
N VAL A 55 -16.36 -16.65 7.65
CA VAL A 55 -17.10 -15.50 7.14
C VAL A 55 -16.21 -14.76 6.15
N LYS A 56 -16.84 -14.21 5.11
CA LYS A 56 -16.17 -13.26 4.22
C LYS A 56 -15.91 -11.96 5.00
N PRO A 57 -14.65 -11.57 5.20
CA PRO A 57 -14.30 -10.31 5.86
C PRO A 57 -14.88 -9.09 5.13
#